data_AF-A0A926EFI2-F1
#
_entry.id   AF-A0A926EFI2-F1
#
_cell.length_a   1.000
_cell.length_b   1.000
_cell.length_c   1.000
_cell.angle_alpha   90.00
_cell.angle_beta   90.00
_cell.angle_gamma   90.00
#
_symmetry.space_group_name_H-M   'P 1'
#
loop_
_entity.id
_entity.type
_entity.pdbx_description
1 polymer ?
#
loop_
_entity_poly.entity_id
_entity_poly.type
_entity_poly.pdbx_seq_one_letter_code
_entity_poly.pdbx_strand_id
1 'polypeptide(L)' 'MTNQKALDVLKLFYFGCPDMMQLAKKVRLPREEVREILKSARSCGLINYSTNDYNEVFVNVKKQKLGAYLRSKGALR' A
#
# COMPACT_ATOMS: atom_id res chain seq x y z
N MET A 1 5.92 7.39 -15.91
CA MET A 1 5.08 8.13 -14.93
C MET A 1 4.64 7.27 -13.73
N THR A 2 5.32 6.15 -13.42
CA THR A 2 4.74 5.05 -12.64
C THR A 2 5.19 4.98 -11.17
N ASN A 3 6.32 5.61 -10.81
CA ASN A 3 6.90 5.47 -9.47
C ASN A 3 6.21 6.30 -8.38
N GLN A 4 5.75 7.52 -8.70
CA GLN A 4 5.20 8.42 -7.67
C GLN A 4 3.87 7.91 -7.11
N LYS A 5 2.95 7.48 -7.99
CA LYS A 5 1.66 6.88 -7.61
C LYS A 5 1.82 5.66 -6.70
N ALA A 6 2.76 4.78 -7.06
CA ALA A 6 3.06 3.60 -6.25
C ALA A 6 3.61 3.97 -4.87
N LEU A 7 4.50 4.98 -4.80
CA LEU A 7 5.01 5.49 -3.53
C LEU A 7 3.90 6.10 -2.67
N ASP A 8 2.94 6.81 -3.25
CA ASP A 8 1.81 7.41 -2.51
C ASP A 8 0.87 6.34 -1.92
N VAL A 9 0.56 5.30 -2.70
CA VAL A 9 -0.20 4.13 -2.21
C VAL A 9 0.54 3.47 -1.05
N LEU A 10 1.82 3.18 -1.22
CA LEU A 10 2.64 2.51 -0.21
C LEU A 10 2.82 3.36 1.05
N LYS A 11 2.92 4.68 0.90
CA LYS A 11 3.02 5.63 2.01
C LYS A 11 1.72 5.67 2.82
N LEU A 12 0.57 5.75 2.17
CA LEU A 12 -0.72 5.73 2.88
C LEU A 12 -0.99 4.38 3.55
N PHE A 13 -0.61 3.28 2.90
CA PHE A 13 -0.65 1.96 3.51
C PHE A 13 0.29 1.89 4.74
N TYR A 14 1.51 2.44 4.63
CA TYR A 14 2.46 2.53 5.74
C TYR A 14 1.91 3.29 6.94
N PHE A 15 1.23 4.44 6.71
CA PHE A 15 0.60 5.22 7.77
C PHE A 15 -0.69 4.62 8.35
N GLY A 16 -1.14 3.46 7.84
CA GLY A 16 -2.27 2.74 8.43
C GLY A 16 -3.62 3.09 7.82
N CYS A 17 -3.68 3.34 6.50
CA CYS A 17 -4.97 3.33 5.82
C CYS A 17 -5.70 2.00 6.09
N PRO A 18 -6.95 2.03 6.57
CA PRO A 18 -7.61 0.84 7.15
C PRO A 18 -8.16 -0.14 6.11
N ASP A 19 -8.53 0.35 4.93
CA ASP A 19 -9.17 -0.47 3.90
C ASP A 19 -8.80 0.00 2.48
N MET A 20 -9.05 -0.88 1.50
CA MET A 20 -8.76 -0.65 0.09
C MET A 20 -9.53 0.54 -0.50
N MET A 21 -10.79 0.73 -0.08
CA MET A 21 -11.66 1.78 -0.62
C MET A 21 -11.16 3.17 -0.24
N GLN A 22 -10.84 3.38 1.03
CA GLN A 22 -10.25 4.63 1.52
C GLN A 22 -8.88 4.88 0.88
N LEU A 23 -8.08 3.82 0.69
CA LEU A 23 -6.77 3.93 0.07
C LEU A 23 -6.92 4.45 -1.37
N ALA A 24 -7.75 3.79 -2.18
CA ALA A 24 -8.06 4.17 -3.55
C ALA A 24 -8.62 5.60 -3.67
N LYS A 25 -9.55 5.97 -2.78
CA LYS A 25 -10.12 7.33 -2.72
C LYS A 25 -9.06 8.39 -2.45
N LYS A 26 -8.14 8.15 -1.51
CA LYS A 26 -7.09 9.11 -1.13
C LYS A 26 -6.05 9.31 -2.24
N VAL A 27 -5.66 8.23 -2.93
CA VAL A 27 -4.69 8.31 -4.04
C VAL A 27 -5.33 8.67 -5.38
N ARG A 28 -6.67 8.73 -5.45
CA ARG A 28 -7.45 8.97 -6.68
C ARG A 28 -7.10 7.99 -7.81
N LEU A 29 -6.98 6.70 -7.46
CA LEU A 29 -6.72 5.61 -8.41
C LEU A 29 -7.84 4.57 -8.35
N PRO A 30 -8.10 3.85 -9.46
CA PRO A 30 -9.01 2.71 -9.43
C PRO A 30 -8.49 1.62 -8.48
N ARG A 31 -9.40 0.89 -7.84
CA ARG A 31 -9.06 -0.17 -6.88
C ARG A 31 -8.13 -1.23 -7.48
N GLU A 32 -8.30 -1.54 -8.76
CA GLU A 32 -7.46 -2.52 -9.46
C GLU A 32 -5.99 -2.07 -9.53
N GLU A 33 -5.73 -0.79 -9.82
CA GLU A 33 -4.38 -0.24 -9.86
C GLU A 33 -3.75 -0.28 -8.45
N VAL A 34 -4.51 0.09 -7.42
CA VAL A 34 -4.05 -0.02 -6.02
C VAL A 34 -3.75 -1.47 -5.65
N ARG A 35 -4.60 -2.41 -6.07
CA ARG A 35 -4.41 -3.85 -5.82
C ARG A 35 -3.15 -4.38 -6.47
N GLU A 36 -2.86 -4.01 -7.73
CA GLU A 36 -1.63 -4.44 -8.42
C GLU A 36 -0.37 -3.83 -7.78
N ILE A 37 -0.42 -2.59 -7.31
CA ILE A 37 0.68 -1.98 -6.55
C ILE A 37 0.93 -2.74 -5.25
N LEU A 38 -0.11 -3.03 -4.47
CA LEU A 38 0.01 -3.77 -3.21
C LEU A 38 0.45 -5.23 -3.44
N LYS A 39 -0.03 -5.87 -4.51
CA LYS A 39 0.38 -7.22 -4.91
C LYS A 39 1.86 -7.26 -5.29
N SER A 40 2.34 -6.26 -6.03
CA SER A 40 3.76 -6.12 -6.37
C SER A 40 4.62 -5.88 -5.12
N ALA A 41 4.16 -5.03 -4.20
CA ALA A 41 4.87 -4.83 -2.94
C ALA A 41 4.89 -6.09 -2.06
N ARG A 42 3.83 -6.90 -2.11
CA ARG A 42 3.75 -8.19 -1.43
C ARG A 42 4.70 -9.22 -2.05
N SER A 43 4.76 -9.31 -3.39
CA SER A 43 5.69 -10.23 -4.07
C SER A 43 7.15 -9.86 -3.84
N CYS A 44 7.46 -8.58 -3.67
CA CYS A 44 8.80 -8.12 -3.25
C CYS A 44 9.08 -8.28 -1.74
N GLY A 45 8.12 -8.82 -0.96
CA GLY A 45 8.28 -8.99 0.48
C GLY A 45 8.34 -7.69 1.29
N LEU A 46 7.86 -6.57 0.73
CA LEU A 46 7.80 -5.27 1.41
C LEU A 46 6.68 -5.23 2.46
N ILE A 47 5.55 -5.83 2.11
CA ILE A 47 4.34 -5.89 2.92
C ILE A 47 3.77 -7.30 2.95
N ASN A 48 2.98 -7.58 3.99
CA ASN A 48 2.07 -8.72 3.99
C ASN A 48 0.78 -8.29 4.69
N TYR A 49 -0.37 -8.75 4.23
CA TYR A 49 -1.66 -8.46 4.84
C TYR A 49 -2.69 -9.50 4.40
N SER A 50 -3.79 -9.57 5.14
CA SER A 50 -5.02 -10.26 4.78
C SER A 50 -6.13 -9.22 4.60
N THR A 51 -7.20 -9.57 3.90
CA THR A 51 -8.39 -8.72 3.76
C THR A 51 -9.60 -9.44 4.33
N ASN A 52 -10.46 -8.71 5.03
CA ASN A 52 -11.78 -9.22 5.36
C ASN A 52 -12.74 -9.00 4.16
N ASP A 53 -13.52 -10.03 3.80
CA ASP A 53 -14.22 -10.12 2.50
C ASP A 53 -15.27 -9.02 2.28
N TYR A 54 -15.97 -8.58 3.32
CA TYR A 54 -17.09 -7.65 3.15
C TYR A 54 -16.66 -6.21 2.80
N ASN A 55 -15.50 -5.76 3.27
CA ASN A 55 -15.10 -4.35 3.17
C ASN A 55 -13.65 -4.14 2.70
N GLU A 56 -12.96 -5.21 2.25
CA GLU A 56 -11.53 -5.18 1.90
C GLU A 56 -10.66 -4.50 2.99
N VAL A 57 -11.04 -4.70 4.25
CA VAL A 57 -10.34 -4.15 5.43
C VAL A 57 -9.04 -4.89 5.61
N PHE A 58 -7.94 -4.16 5.74
CA PHE A 58 -6.62 -4.75 5.94
C PHE A 58 -6.49 -5.29 7.37
N VAL A 59 -6.22 -6.59 7.48
CA VAL A 59 -5.95 -7.28 8.75
C VAL A 59 -4.60 -7.99 8.68
N ASN A 60 -4.01 -8.32 9.84
CA ASN A 60 -2.70 -8.96 9.92
C ASN A 60 -1.58 -8.23 9.15
N VAL A 61 -1.61 -6.89 9.17
CA VAL A 61 -0.71 -6.05 8.38
C VAL A 61 0.73 -6.10 8.93
N LYS A 62 1.66 -6.55 8.10
CA LYS A 62 3.11 -6.56 8.35
C LYS A 62 3.79 -5.60 7.38
N LYS A 63 4.61 -4.69 7.91
CA LYS A 63 5.28 -3.60 7.16
C LYS A 63 6.81 -3.65 7.26
N GLN A 64 7.36 -4.83 7.52
CA GLN A 64 8.73 -5.05 8.00
C GLN A 64 9.80 -4.33 7.15
N LYS A 65 9.68 -4.37 5.81
CA LYS A 65 10.65 -3.74 4.90
C LYS A 65 10.13 -2.47 4.23
N LEU A 66 8.83 -2.18 4.36
CA LEU A 66 8.19 -1.04 3.73
C LEU A 66 8.78 0.31 4.18
N GLY A 67 9.02 0.50 5.48
CA GLY A 67 9.58 1.75 6.00
C GLY A 67 11.00 2.04 5.49
N ALA A 68 11.84 1.02 5.38
CA ALA A 68 13.19 1.15 4.82
C ALA A 68 13.14 1.48 3.31
N TYR A 69 12.24 0.82 2.58
CA TYR A 69 12.01 1.09 1.16
C TYR A 69 11.51 2.53 0.91
N LEU A 70 10.55 3.01 1.71
CA LEU A 70 10.04 4.38 1.57
C LEU A 70 11.12 5.43 1.87
N ARG A 71 11.99 5.17 2.85
CA ARG A 71 13.14 6.05 3.16
C ARG A 71 14.18 6.05 2.03
N SER A 72 14.54 4.89 1.47
CA SER A 72 15.51 4.83 0.36
C SER A 72 15.00 5.50 -0.92
N LYS A 73 13.69 5.64 -1.06
CA LYS A 73 13.02 6.37 -2.15
C LYS A 73 12.71 7.84 -1.82
N GLY A 74 13.10 8.34 -0.65
CA GLY A 74 12.82 9.72 -0.21
C GLY A 74 11.33 10.02 0.08
N ALA A 75 10.49 8.99 0.14
CA ALA A 75 9.04 9.12 0.38
C ALA A 75 8.70 9.25 1.88
N LEU A 76 9.58 8.74 2.74
CA LEU A 76 9.61 9.01 4.18
C LEU A 76 10.85 9.85 4.49
N ARG A 77 10.66 10.96 5.20
CA ARG A 77 11.73 11.73 5.86
C ARG A 77 11.79 11.33 7.32
#